data_AF-A0A6L8IFW4-F1
#
_entry.id   AF-A0A6L8IFW4-F1
#
_cell.length_a   1.000
_cell.length_b   1.000
_cell.length_c   1.000
_cell.angle_alpha   90.00
_cell.angle_beta   90.00
_cell.angle_gamma   90.00
#
_symmetry.space_group_name_H-M   'P 1'
#
loop_
_entity.id
_entity.type
_entity.pdbx_description
1 polymer ?
#
loop_
_entity_poly.entity_id
_entity_poly.type
_entity_poly.pdbx_seq_one_letter_code
_entity_poly.pdbx_strand_id
1 'polypeptide(L)'
;AIDLIRVNFPEFADGRGFTIARVLRLMGYSGRIRAVGHVIADQYAMARRAGFDEVEIDDELAARQPEEQWLRRANWQSNDYQAMLRA
;
A
#
# COMPACT_ATOMS: atom_id res chain seq x y z
N ALA A 1 -11.82 -19.67 3.58
CA ALA A 1 -11.03 -18.56 4.16
C ALA A 1 -11.25 -17.33 3.28
N ILE A 2 -10.95 -16.12 3.77
CA ILE A 2 -11.00 -14.91 2.92
C ILE A 2 -9.63 -14.74 2.27
N ASP A 3 -9.59 -14.77 0.94
CA ASP A 3 -8.34 -14.74 0.18
C ASP A 3 -7.90 -13.32 -0.21
N LEU A 4 -8.85 -12.38 -0.26
CA LEU A 4 -8.63 -11.00 -0.67
C LEU A 4 -9.56 -10.04 0.07
N ILE A 5 -9.00 -8.93 0.56
CA ILE A 5 -9.73 -7.78 1.07
C ILE A 5 -9.37 -6.58 0.20
N ARG A 6 -10.40 -5.88 -0.30
CA ARG A 6 -10.25 -4.60 -1.00
C ARG A 6 -10.56 -3.46 -0.02
N VAL A 7 -9.66 -2.49 0.06
CA VAL A 7 -9.84 -1.27 0.86
C VAL A 7 -9.96 -0.10 -0.11
N ASN A 8 -11.13 0.54 -0.10
CA ASN A 8 -11.40 1.67 -0.98
C ASN A 8 -10.84 2.97 -0.39
N PHE A 9 -10.16 3.74 -1.24
CA PHE A 9 -9.67 5.09 -0.99
C PHE A 9 -10.51 6.06 -1.85
N PRO A 10 -11.63 6.59 -1.31
CA PRO A 10 -12.55 7.43 -2.07
C PRO A 10 -11.93 8.79 -2.43
N GLU A 11 -10.95 9.25 -1.65
CA GLU A 11 -10.24 10.50 -1.88
C GLU A 11 -8.76 10.35 -1.47
N PHE A 12 -7.89 11.15 -2.08
CA PHE A 12 -6.43 11.13 -1.84
C PHE A 12 -6.04 11.36 -0.36
N ALA A 13 -6.87 12.10 0.38
CA ALA A 13 -6.62 12.44 1.79
C ALA A 13 -7.14 11.38 2.78
N ASP A 14 -7.72 10.27 2.32
CA ASP A 14 -8.26 9.25 3.23
C ASP A 14 -7.15 8.32 3.76
N GLY A 15 -6.44 8.78 4.77
CA GLY A 15 -5.38 8.01 5.44
C GLY A 15 -5.89 6.78 6.22
N ARG A 16 -7.20 6.62 6.44
CA ARG A 16 -7.76 5.54 7.27
C ARG A 16 -7.51 4.16 6.65
N GLY A 17 -7.43 4.08 5.33
CA GLY A 17 -7.16 2.81 4.63
C GLY A 17 -5.83 2.17 5.05
N PHE A 18 -4.80 2.98 5.36
CA PHE A 18 -3.52 2.47 5.89
C PHE A 18 -3.68 1.85 7.27
N THR A 19 -4.45 2.49 8.15
CA THR A 19 -4.75 1.93 9.48
C THR A 19 -5.53 0.62 9.38
N ILE A 20 -6.49 0.52 8.46
CA ILE A 20 -7.26 -0.70 8.22
C ILE A 20 -6.33 -1.86 7.83
N ALA A 21 -5.46 -1.67 6.84
CA ALA A 21 -4.51 -2.70 6.42
C ALA A 21 -3.59 -3.13 7.57
N ARG A 22 -3.09 -2.15 8.35
CA ARG A 22 -2.24 -2.42 9.51
C ARG A 22 -2.94 -3.26 10.57
N VAL A 23 -4.18 -2.90 10.92
CA VAL A 23 -4.98 -3.64 11.90
C VAL A 23 -5.27 -5.06 11.41
N LEU A 24 -5.61 -5.24 10.12
CA LEU A 24 -5.82 -6.57 9.54
C LEU A 24 -4.59 -7.46 9.69
N ARG A 25 -3.38 -6.93 9.39
CA ARG A 25 -2.13 -7.67 9.58
C ARG A 25 -1.87 -8.00 11.05
N LEU A 26 -2.14 -7.07 11.96
CA LEU A 26 -2.00 -7.31 13.41
C LEU A 26 -2.99 -8.35 13.94
N MET A 27 -4.18 -8.44 13.34
CA MET A 27 -5.18 -9.48 13.63
C MET A 27 -4.84 -10.85 13.02
N GLY A 28 -3.69 -10.98 12.33
CA GLY A 28 -3.24 -12.23 11.74
C GLY A 28 -3.82 -12.52 10.34
N TYR A 29 -4.43 -11.54 9.68
CA TYR A 29 -4.89 -11.73 8.31
C TYR A 29 -3.71 -11.90 7.35
N SER A 30 -3.59 -13.10 6.78
CA SER A 30 -2.53 -13.51 5.85
C SER A 30 -2.94 -13.47 4.38
N GLY A 31 -4.23 -13.26 4.09
CA GLY A 31 -4.71 -13.08 2.73
C GLY A 31 -4.20 -11.78 2.09
N ARG A 32 -4.55 -11.57 0.83
CA ARG A 32 -4.13 -10.37 0.11
C ARG A 32 -4.94 -9.14 0.56
N ILE A 33 -4.28 -8.00 0.64
CA ILE A 33 -4.92 -6.70 0.87
C ILE A 33 -4.63 -5.79 -0.33
N ARG A 34 -5.68 -5.38 -1.04
CA ARG A 34 -5.59 -4.48 -2.20
C ARG A 34 -6.12 -3.10 -1.86
N ALA A 35 -5.34 -2.07 -2.11
CA ALA A 35 -5.82 -0.69 -2.08
C ALA A 35 -6.49 -0.35 -3.41
N VAL A 36 -7.67 0.26 -3.39
CA VAL A 36 -8.45 0.58 -4.59
C VAL A 36 -8.83 2.06 -4.58
N GLY A 37 -8.65 2.76 -5.69
CA GLY A 37 -9.11 4.14 -5.86
C GLY A 37 -7.97 5.15 -5.87
N HIS A 38 -8.13 6.26 -5.15
CA HIS A 38 -7.26 7.44 -5.24
C HIS A 38 -5.95 7.30 -4.43
N VAL A 39 -5.23 6.21 -4.63
CA VAL A 39 -3.87 6.02 -4.11
C VAL A 39 -2.86 6.47 -5.16
N ILE A 40 -1.85 7.23 -4.75
CA ILE A 40 -0.79 7.69 -5.65
C ILE A 40 0.54 6.96 -5.42
N ALA A 41 1.41 6.98 -6.43
CA ALA A 41 2.73 6.35 -6.39
C ALA A 41 3.56 6.80 -5.17
N ASP A 42 3.46 8.07 -4.76
CA ASP A 42 4.16 8.59 -3.58
C ASP A 42 3.74 7.89 -2.27
N GLN A 43 2.48 7.46 -2.18
CA GLN A 43 1.94 6.74 -1.03
C GLN A 43 2.21 5.23 -1.10
N TYR A 44 2.63 4.69 -2.25
CA TYR A 44 2.79 3.24 -2.45
C TYR A 44 3.75 2.60 -1.45
N ALA A 45 4.88 3.27 -1.20
CA ALA A 45 5.85 2.93 -0.17
C ALA A 45 5.22 2.78 1.22
N MET A 46 4.32 3.70 1.58
CA MET A 46 3.56 3.66 2.84
C MET A 46 2.50 2.55 2.83
N ALA A 47 1.83 2.33 1.68
CA ALA A 47 0.84 1.26 1.52
C ALA A 47 1.46 -0.12 1.79
N ARG A 48 2.62 -0.39 1.20
CA ARG A 48 3.38 -1.63 1.42
C ARG A 48 3.73 -1.83 2.89
N ARG A 49 4.20 -0.78 3.58
CA ARG A 49 4.51 -0.81 5.03
C ARG A 49 3.28 -1.03 5.92
N ALA A 50 2.14 -0.46 5.53
CA ALA A 50 0.88 -0.68 6.22
C ALA A 50 0.38 -2.13 6.09
N GLY A 51 0.73 -2.80 5.00
CA GLY A 51 0.43 -4.22 4.78
C GLY A 51 -0.33 -4.50 3.48
N PHE A 52 -0.45 -3.54 2.57
CA PHE A 52 -1.03 -3.75 1.24
C PHE A 52 -0.09 -4.57 0.34
N ASP A 53 -0.67 -5.51 -0.40
CA ASP A 53 0.02 -6.33 -1.39
C ASP A 53 -0.08 -5.73 -2.79
N GLU A 54 -1.21 -5.09 -3.08
CA GLU A 54 -1.58 -4.64 -4.42
C GLU A 54 -2.23 -3.26 -4.36
N VAL A 55 -2.11 -2.50 -5.44
CA VAL A 55 -2.83 -1.23 -5.64
C VAL A 55 -3.52 -1.28 -7.00
N GLU A 56 -4.78 -0.87 -7.02
CA GLU A 56 -5.63 -0.78 -8.19
C GLU A 56 -6.11 0.68 -8.30
N ILE A 57 -5.65 1.36 -9.34
CA ILE A 57 -5.99 2.75 -9.66
C ILE A 57 -6.81 2.80 -10.94
N ASP A 58 -7.49 3.92 -11.18
CA ASP A 58 -8.20 4.13 -12.44
C ASP A 58 -7.23 4.53 -13.58
N ASP A 59 -7.69 4.39 -14.83
CA ASP A 59 -6.89 4.67 -16.03
C ASP A 59 -6.44 6.13 -16.12
N GLU A 60 -7.25 7.09 -15.66
CA GLU A 60 -6.89 8.51 -15.63
C GLU A 60 -5.72 8.76 -14.66
N LEU A 61 -5.76 8.14 -13.48
CA LEU A 61 -4.67 8.21 -12.52
C LEU A 61 -3.42 7.48 -13.02
N ALA A 62 -3.58 6.32 -13.67
CA ALA A 62 -2.47 5.59 -14.30
C ALA A 62 -1.81 6.40 -15.43
N ALA A 63 -2.60 7.12 -16.23
CA ALA A 63 -2.07 8.01 -17.27
C ALA A 63 -1.27 9.18 -16.70
N ARG A 64 -1.66 9.70 -15.53
CA ARG A 64 -0.93 10.76 -14.80
C ARG A 64 0.31 10.24 -14.08
N GLN A 65 0.28 8.98 -13.66
CA GLN A 65 1.33 8.32 -12.88
C GLN A 65 1.75 7.02 -13.55
N PRO A 66 2.60 7.11 -14.60
CA PRO A 66 3.06 5.95 -15.33
C PRO A 66 3.76 4.94 -14.42
N GLU A 67 3.75 3.68 -14.83
CA GLU A 67 4.28 2.52 -14.10
C GLU A 67 5.67 2.76 -13.49
N GLU A 68 6.56 3.49 -14.18
CA GLU A 68 7.90 3.80 -13.68
C GLU A 68 7.88 4.52 -12.31
N GLN A 69 6.91 5.42 -12.07
CA GLN A 69 6.78 6.11 -10.79
C GLN A 69 6.48 5.12 -9.66
N TRP A 70 5.66 4.11 -9.93
CA TRP A 70 5.30 3.04 -9.00
C TRP A 70 6.49 2.10 -8.75
N LEU A 71 7.20 1.69 -9.80
CA LEU A 71 8.38 0.82 -9.70
C LEU A 71 9.51 1.46 -8.89
N ARG A 72 9.75 2.77 -9.06
CA ARG A 72 10.74 3.52 -8.26
C ARG A 72 10.46 3.46 -6.77
N ARG A 73 9.17 3.38 -6.37
CA ARG A 73 8.74 3.29 -4.96
C ARG A 73 8.56 1.85 -4.50
N ALA A 74 8.34 0.90 -5.42
CA ALA A 74 8.28 -0.54 -5.14
C ALA A 74 9.60 -1.08 -4.59
N ASN A 75 10.72 -0.56 -5.08
CA ASN A 75 12.07 -0.95 -4.67
C ASN A 75 12.49 -0.44 -3.29
N TRP A 76 11.63 0.31 -2.58
CA TRP A 76 11.90 0.68 -1.20
C TRP A 76 11.67 -0.53 -0.29
N GLN A 77 12.68 -1.40 -0.22
CA GLN A 77 12.64 -2.61 0.58
C GLN A 77 12.48 -2.27 2.06
N SER A 78 11.52 -2.97 2.64
CA SER A 78 11.18 -3.01 4.05
C SER A 78 12.35 -3.58 4.86
N ASN A 79 13.21 -2.76 5.49
CA ASN A 79 13.77 -3.01 6.84
C ASN A 79 14.82 -2.03 7.42
N ASP A 80 15.20 -0.92 6.78
CA ASP A 80 16.44 -0.23 7.22
C ASP A 80 16.33 0.83 8.33
N TYR A 81 15.27 0.85 9.16
CA TYR A 81 15.28 1.71 10.36
C TYR A 81 15.68 0.96 11.64
N GLN A 82 15.24 -0.28 11.81
CA GLN A 82 15.57 -1.06 13.01
C GLN A 82 16.83 -1.93 12.87
N ALA A 83 17.35 -2.12 11.65
CA ALA A 83 18.61 -2.82 11.43
C ALA A 83 19.83 -1.97 11.85
N MET A 84 19.76 -0.64 11.71
CA MET A 84 20.89 0.26 11.96
C MET A 84 21.08 0.65 13.45
N LEU A 85 20.13 0.30 14.32
CA LEU A 85 20.19 0.58 15.76
C LEU A 85 20.65 -0.62 16.61
N ARG A 86 21.08 -1.73 15.97
CA ARG A 86 21.59 -2.93 16.66
C ARG A 86 22.99 -3.37 16.21
N ALA A 87 23.74 -2.52 15.52
CA ALA A 87 25.13 -2.77 15.13
C ALA A 87 26.10 -1.98 15.99
#